data_AF-A0A6L7QJV0-F1
#
_entry.id   AF-A0A6L7QJV0-F1
#
_cell.length_a   1.000
_cell.length_b   1.000
_cell.length_c   1.000
_cell.angle_alpha   90.00
_cell.angle_beta   90.00
_cell.angle_gamma   90.00
#
_symmetry.space_group_name_H-M   'P 1'
#
loop_
_entity.id
_entity.type
_entity.pdbx_description
1 polymer ?
#
loop_
_entity_poly.entity_id
_entity_poly.type
_entity_poly.pdbx_seq_one_letter_code
_entity_poly.pdbx_strand_id
1 'polypeptide(L)'
;MASDLEYLQKLDNPEDRTRSLIDLIDVQTVDLELAAFLASHVWRGASYITGSGPGGIGKTTTMQALLSFVGANLPFVTALPGEVSSIGGAKSCVISNELSDHPPPTYLWGDDLRAFFALGDAGHTLVSNVHADNLDEIHHQIVETNQVPEAQFRAINLLVWSGKPLLNTTHNCSS
;
A
#
# COMPACT_ATOMS: atom_id res chain seq x y z
N MET A 1 -21.69 12.75 -15.89
CA MET A 1 -20.88 11.82 -16.71
C MET A 1 -19.62 12.52 -17.19
N ALA A 2 -18.83 12.89 -16.19
CA ALA A 2 -17.45 13.33 -16.13
C ALA A 2 -17.15 12.97 -14.64
N SER A 3 -16.19 12.14 -14.27
CA SER A 3 -14.94 11.92 -14.95
C SER A 3 -14.06 10.84 -14.29
N ASP A 4 -14.31 9.57 -14.61
CA ASP A 4 -13.28 8.53 -14.39
C ASP A 4 -12.05 8.83 -15.26
N LEU A 5 -12.29 9.39 -16.45
CA LEU A 5 -11.24 9.85 -17.35
C LEU A 5 -10.50 11.11 -16.87
N GLU A 6 -11.15 12.10 -16.22
CA GLU A 6 -10.40 13.23 -15.61
C GLU A 6 -9.71 12.83 -14.31
N TYR A 7 -10.22 11.83 -13.57
CA TYR A 7 -9.53 11.28 -12.41
C TYR A 7 -8.26 10.53 -12.83
N LEU A 8 -8.36 9.69 -13.86
CA LEU A 8 -7.21 9.02 -14.48
C LEU A 8 -6.25 10.02 -15.13
N GLN A 9 -6.75 11.06 -15.81
CA GLN A 9 -5.91 12.13 -16.39
C GLN A 9 -5.25 13.03 -15.33
N LYS A 10 -5.83 13.16 -14.13
CA LYS A 10 -5.17 13.83 -12.99
C LYS A 10 -4.02 13.02 -12.41
N LEU A 11 -4.02 11.69 -12.60
CA LEU A 11 -2.90 10.83 -12.26
C LEU A 11 -1.82 10.86 -13.37
N ASP A 12 -2.18 11.18 -14.61
CA ASP A 12 -1.28 11.40 -15.75
C ASP A 12 -0.88 12.88 -15.89
N ASN A 13 -0.27 13.47 -14.87
CA ASN A 13 0.46 14.72 -15.06
C ASN A 13 1.80 14.39 -15.76
N PRO A 14 2.13 14.97 -16.93
CA PRO A 14 3.40 14.68 -17.64
C PRO A 14 4.66 15.11 -16.87
N GLU A 15 4.53 15.94 -15.83
CA GLU A 15 5.59 16.25 -14.85
C GLU A 15 5.71 15.17 -13.74
N ASP A 16 4.76 14.24 -13.66
CA ASP A 16 4.60 13.18 -12.65
C ASP A 16 4.84 11.81 -13.29
N ARG A 17 6.02 11.63 -13.89
CA ARG A 17 6.46 10.28 -14.27
C ARG A 17 6.44 9.43 -13.01
N THR A 18 5.58 8.41 -12.97
CA THR A 18 5.60 7.38 -11.94
C THR A 18 7.03 6.89 -11.77
N ARG A 19 7.62 7.11 -10.58
CA ARG A 19 9.00 6.69 -10.33
C ARG A 19 9.04 5.17 -10.35
N SER A 20 9.99 4.63 -11.10
CA SER A 20 10.34 3.22 -11.09
C SER A 20 11.12 2.87 -9.83
N LEU A 21 11.26 1.58 -9.54
CA LEU A 21 12.13 1.12 -8.45
C LEU A 21 13.59 1.53 -8.66
N ILE A 22 14.05 1.67 -9.92
CA ILE A 22 15.39 2.18 -10.25
C ILE A 22 15.52 3.65 -9.83
N ASP A 23 14.51 4.47 -10.13
CA ASP A 23 14.52 5.88 -9.71
C ASP A 23 14.59 6.00 -8.16
N LEU A 24 13.99 5.07 -7.42
CA LEU A 24 14.08 5.02 -5.95
C LEU A 24 15.47 4.59 -5.45
N ILE A 25 16.16 3.71 -6.19
CA ILE A 25 17.55 3.32 -5.91
C ILE A 25 18.49 4.52 -6.15
N ASP A 26 18.32 5.21 -7.28
CA ASP A 26 19.17 6.33 -7.68
C ASP A 26 19.12 7.49 -6.68
N VAL A 27 17.94 7.76 -6.11
CA VAL A 27 17.77 8.77 -5.04
C VAL A 27 17.97 8.21 -3.63
N GLN A 28 18.46 6.96 -3.50
CA GLN A 28 18.79 6.30 -2.24
C GLN A 28 17.60 6.20 -1.25
N THR A 29 16.37 6.11 -1.76
CA THR A 29 15.19 5.81 -0.93
C THR A 29 15.16 4.34 -0.53
N VAL A 30 15.62 3.46 -1.43
CA VAL A 30 15.87 2.04 -1.16
C VAL A 30 17.25 1.68 -1.70
N ASP A 31 17.98 0.82 -1.02
CA ASP A 31 19.21 0.25 -1.61
C ASP A 31 18.86 -0.92 -2.56
N LEU A 32 19.87 -1.40 -3.29
CA LEU A 32 19.70 -2.46 -4.28
C LEU A 32 19.25 -3.78 -3.64
N GLU A 33 19.70 -4.09 -2.42
CA GLU A 33 19.38 -5.34 -1.73
C GLU A 33 17.91 -5.36 -1.31
N LEU A 34 17.44 -4.27 -0.69
CA LEU A 34 16.05 -4.06 -0.33
C LEU A 34 15.15 -4.03 -1.57
N ALA A 35 15.57 -3.32 -2.63
CA ALA A 35 14.83 -3.29 -3.89
C ALA A 35 14.66 -4.70 -4.48
N ALA A 36 15.75 -5.49 -4.53
CA ALA A 36 15.70 -6.88 -5.00
C ALA A 36 14.81 -7.75 -4.11
N PHE A 37 14.87 -7.58 -2.78
CA PHE A 37 14.02 -8.28 -1.83
C PHE A 37 12.54 -7.98 -2.08
N LEU A 38 12.15 -6.70 -2.18
CA LEU A 38 10.77 -6.27 -2.39
C LEU A 38 10.25 -6.76 -3.74
N ALA A 39 10.97 -6.51 -4.83
CA ALA A 39 10.61 -6.94 -6.19
C ALA A 39 10.38 -8.47 -6.25
N SER A 40 11.29 -9.23 -5.64
CA SER A 40 11.24 -10.69 -5.59
C SER A 40 9.98 -11.21 -4.88
N HIS A 41 9.57 -10.57 -3.78
CA HIS A 41 8.35 -10.95 -3.06
C HIS A 41 7.08 -10.54 -3.80
N VAL A 42 7.03 -9.33 -4.36
CA VAL A 42 5.88 -8.86 -5.14
C VAL A 42 5.68 -9.72 -6.39
N TRP A 43 6.75 -10.12 -7.07
CA TRP A 43 6.70 -11.06 -8.20
C TRP A 43 6.10 -12.43 -7.81
N ARG A 44 6.27 -12.86 -6.57
CA ARG A 44 5.66 -14.10 -6.03
C ARG A 44 4.20 -13.93 -5.58
N GLY A 45 3.62 -12.74 -5.74
CA GLY A 45 2.23 -12.44 -5.39
C GLY A 45 2.05 -11.93 -3.95
N ALA A 46 3.11 -11.40 -3.32
CA ALA A 46 3.02 -10.83 -1.99
C ALA A 46 2.03 -9.66 -1.93
N SER A 47 1.08 -9.73 -0.99
CA SER A 47 0.27 -8.58 -0.59
C SER A 47 1.13 -7.61 0.21
N TYR A 48 0.97 -6.31 -0.01
CA TYR A 48 1.79 -5.30 0.67
C TYR A 48 1.03 -4.01 0.98
N ILE A 49 1.43 -3.38 2.08
CA ILE A 49 0.94 -2.06 2.47
C ILE A 49 2.13 -1.12 2.64
N THR A 50 2.03 0.07 2.06
CA THR A 50 3.02 1.15 2.19
C THR A 50 2.57 2.16 3.25
N GLY A 51 3.37 2.31 4.29
CA GLY A 51 3.17 3.23 5.40
C GLY A 51 4.18 4.39 5.38
N SER A 52 3.74 5.52 5.89
CA SER A 52 4.56 6.67 6.26
C SER A 52 3.73 7.52 7.21
N GLY A 53 4.41 8.34 8.01
CA GLY A 53 3.79 9.43 8.77
C GLY A 53 3.17 10.49 7.83
N PRO A 54 3.47 11.79 7.98
CA PRO A 54 2.76 12.85 7.25
C PRO A 54 2.65 12.61 5.74
N GLY A 55 1.54 13.07 5.14
CA GLY A 55 1.33 13.05 3.70
C GLY A 55 2.51 13.69 2.94
N GLY A 56 2.85 13.14 1.77
CA GLY A 56 3.92 13.65 0.91
C GLY A 56 5.28 12.93 1.01
N ILE A 57 5.40 11.85 1.80
CA ILE A 57 6.65 11.08 1.99
C ILE A 57 6.81 9.92 0.95
N GLY A 58 6.06 9.96 -0.16
CA GLY A 58 6.28 9.03 -1.29
C GLY A 58 5.72 7.62 -1.12
N LYS A 59 4.71 7.40 -0.26
CA LYS A 59 3.98 6.12 -0.15
C LYS A 59 3.43 5.65 -1.49
N THR A 60 2.66 6.50 -2.16
CA THR A 60 2.07 6.23 -3.47
C THR A 60 3.14 5.94 -4.51
N THR A 61 4.25 6.67 -4.47
CA THR A 61 5.40 6.45 -5.35
C THR A 61 6.03 5.08 -5.13
N THR A 62 6.22 4.66 -3.87
CA THR A 62 6.75 3.35 -3.51
C THR A 62 5.79 2.23 -3.92
N MET A 63 4.49 2.43 -3.66
CA MET A 63 3.43 1.51 -4.05
C MET A 63 3.44 1.28 -5.56
N GLN A 64 3.44 2.36 -6.35
CA GLN A 64 3.42 2.31 -7.81
C GLN A 64 4.71 1.70 -8.39
N ALA A 65 5.87 2.01 -7.82
CA ALA A 65 7.14 1.41 -8.22
C ALA A 65 7.09 -0.12 -8.08
N LEU A 66 6.50 -0.63 -6.99
CA LEU A 66 6.36 -2.07 -6.74
C LEU A 66 5.28 -2.74 -7.60
N LEU A 67 4.21 -2.04 -7.97
CA LEU A 67 3.16 -2.60 -8.85
C LEU A 67 3.72 -3.12 -10.19
N SER A 68 4.82 -2.53 -10.68
CA SER A 68 5.50 -3.00 -11.91
C SER A 68 6.08 -4.41 -11.83
N PHE A 69 6.17 -4.99 -10.62
CA PHE A 69 6.65 -6.35 -10.38
C PHE A 69 5.52 -7.35 -10.11
N VAL A 70 4.25 -6.92 -10.11
CA VAL A 70 3.13 -7.85 -10.04
C VAL A 70 3.13 -8.72 -11.29
N GLY A 71 2.94 -10.03 -11.13
CA GLY A 71 3.04 -10.99 -12.22
C GLY A 71 2.15 -10.62 -13.41
N ALA A 72 2.71 -10.68 -14.63
CA ALA A 72 2.12 -10.14 -15.87
C ALA A 72 0.73 -10.66 -16.26
N ASN A 73 0.21 -11.70 -15.60
CA ASN A 73 -1.08 -12.32 -15.90
C ASN A 73 -2.17 -12.00 -14.86
N LEU A 74 -1.89 -11.18 -13.85
CA LEU A 74 -2.88 -10.77 -12.86
C LEU A 74 -3.57 -9.47 -13.32
N PRO A 75 -4.90 -9.47 -13.48
CA PRO A 75 -5.65 -8.24 -13.66
C PRO A 75 -5.48 -7.32 -12.46
N PHE A 76 -5.44 -6.01 -12.71
CA PHE A 76 -5.52 -5.00 -11.66
C PHE A 76 -6.96 -4.56 -11.48
N VAL A 77 -7.42 -4.49 -10.24
CA VAL A 77 -8.78 -4.05 -9.87
C VAL A 77 -8.66 -3.00 -8.79
N THR A 78 -9.31 -1.85 -8.98
CA THR A 78 -9.40 -0.83 -7.92
C THR A 78 -10.52 -1.18 -6.96
N ALA A 79 -10.23 -1.23 -5.67
CA ALA A 79 -11.24 -1.35 -4.63
C ALA A 79 -11.76 0.04 -4.26
N LEU A 80 -13.05 0.26 -4.52
CA LEU A 80 -13.76 1.49 -4.18
C LEU A 80 -14.80 1.21 -3.08
N PRO A 81 -15.08 2.19 -2.20
CA PRO A 81 -16.12 2.04 -1.17
C PRO A 81 -17.47 1.63 -1.75
N GLY A 82 -18.14 0.68 -1.11
CA GLY A 82 -19.41 0.10 -1.55
C GLY A 82 -19.29 -0.94 -2.68
N GLU A 83 -18.14 -1.07 -3.33
CA GLU A 83 -17.95 -1.97 -4.48
C GLU A 83 -17.05 -3.17 -4.16
N VAL A 84 -16.30 -3.12 -3.05
CA VAL A 84 -15.30 -4.15 -2.68
C VAL A 84 -15.90 -5.55 -2.61
N SER A 85 -17.10 -5.68 -2.05
CA SER A 85 -17.82 -6.96 -1.94
C SER A 85 -18.25 -7.56 -3.29
N SER A 86 -18.27 -6.76 -4.35
CA SER A 86 -18.63 -7.18 -5.71
C SER A 86 -17.42 -7.61 -6.55
N ILE A 87 -16.20 -7.50 -6.01
CA ILE A 87 -14.99 -7.97 -6.68
C ILE A 87 -15.07 -9.50 -6.82
N GLY A 88 -15.09 -9.98 -8.07
CA GLY A 88 -15.29 -11.39 -8.38
C GLY A 88 -14.13 -12.29 -7.96
N GLY A 89 -14.37 -13.60 -7.92
CA GLY A 89 -13.40 -14.58 -7.40
C GLY A 89 -12.23 -14.96 -8.32
N ALA A 90 -12.04 -14.27 -9.45
CA ALA A 90 -10.87 -14.48 -10.30
C ALA A 90 -9.66 -13.74 -9.70
N LYS A 91 -8.57 -14.47 -9.42
CA LYS A 91 -7.36 -13.91 -8.80
C LYS A 91 -6.88 -12.66 -9.53
N SER A 92 -6.73 -11.59 -8.77
CA SER A 92 -6.38 -10.26 -9.26
C SER A 92 -5.49 -9.55 -8.23
N CYS A 93 -4.76 -8.53 -8.67
CA CYS A 93 -4.13 -7.56 -7.79
C CYS A 93 -5.15 -6.46 -7.48
N VAL A 94 -5.66 -6.45 -6.25
CA VAL A 94 -6.68 -5.49 -5.81
C VAL A 94 -5.98 -4.32 -5.12
N ILE A 95 -6.22 -3.12 -5.63
CA ILE A 95 -5.54 -1.89 -5.21
C ILE A 95 -6.55 -0.98 -4.51
N SER A 96 -6.25 -0.57 -3.28
CA SER A 96 -6.90 0.57 -2.63
C SER A 96 -5.91 1.74 -2.56
N ASN A 97 -6.36 2.95 -2.90
CA ASN A 97 -5.50 4.13 -2.86
C ASN A 97 -4.97 4.44 -1.45
N GLU A 98 -5.82 4.31 -0.43
CA GLU A 98 -5.46 4.50 0.98
C GLU A 98 -6.48 3.82 1.91
N LEU A 99 -5.98 3.29 3.03
CA LEU A 99 -6.77 2.79 4.15
C LEU A 99 -6.87 3.90 5.19
N SER A 100 -8.00 4.60 5.26
CA SER A 100 -8.20 5.73 6.17
C SER A 100 -9.68 6.08 6.30
N ASP A 101 -10.06 6.64 7.46
CA ASP A 101 -11.37 7.24 7.74
C ASP A 101 -11.47 8.70 7.27
N HIS A 102 -10.42 9.25 6.67
CA HIS A 102 -10.35 10.62 6.19
C HIS A 102 -10.57 10.72 4.67
N PRO A 103 -10.95 11.90 4.14
CA PRO A 103 -11.19 12.09 2.71
C PRO A 103 -9.92 11.84 1.87
N PRO A 104 -10.05 11.57 0.55
CA PRO A 104 -11.24 11.50 -0.32
C PRO A 104 -12.18 10.28 -0.13
N PRO A 105 -13.40 10.31 -0.70
CA PRO A 105 -14.40 9.22 -0.56
C PRO A 105 -14.01 7.91 -1.25
N THR A 106 -12.79 7.78 -1.77
CA THR A 106 -12.27 6.56 -2.38
C THR A 106 -11.51 5.69 -1.38
N TYR A 107 -11.32 6.16 -0.14
CA TYR A 107 -10.55 5.46 0.89
C TYR A 107 -11.40 4.40 1.58
N LEU A 108 -10.76 3.27 1.88
CA LEU A 108 -11.46 2.15 2.50
C LEU A 108 -11.37 2.26 4.02
N TRP A 109 -12.53 2.17 4.65
CA TRP A 109 -12.67 2.08 6.10
C TRP A 109 -13.86 1.19 6.47
N GLY A 110 -13.92 0.76 7.72
CA GLY A 110 -15.00 -0.07 8.27
C GLY A 110 -15.25 -1.34 7.45
N ASP A 111 -16.49 -1.51 7.01
CA ASP A 111 -16.99 -2.70 6.31
C ASP A 111 -16.23 -2.95 4.99
N ASP A 112 -15.95 -1.89 4.22
CA ASP A 112 -15.21 -2.02 2.96
C ASP A 112 -13.75 -2.39 3.18
N LEU A 113 -13.12 -1.89 4.25
CA LEU A 113 -11.77 -2.30 4.63
C LEU A 113 -11.76 -3.79 5.02
N ARG A 114 -12.73 -4.25 5.82
CA ARG A 114 -12.82 -5.69 6.15
C ARG A 114 -13.08 -6.55 4.91
N ALA A 115 -13.94 -6.10 4.00
CA ALA A 115 -14.17 -6.79 2.73
C ALA A 115 -12.89 -6.86 1.89
N PHE A 116 -12.09 -5.80 1.88
CA PHE A 116 -10.82 -5.76 1.15
C PHE A 116 -9.82 -6.80 1.68
N PHE A 117 -9.68 -6.92 3.01
CA PHE A 117 -8.83 -7.95 3.62
C PHE A 117 -9.34 -9.37 3.34
N ALA A 118 -10.67 -9.58 3.33
CA ALA A 118 -11.25 -10.88 3.02
C ALA A 118 -10.97 -11.36 1.58
N LEU A 119 -10.68 -10.47 0.63
CA LEU A 119 -10.25 -10.85 -0.72
C LEU A 119 -8.90 -11.59 -0.70
N GLY A 120 -8.06 -11.37 0.32
CA GLY A 120 -6.82 -12.13 0.51
C GLY A 120 -7.08 -13.63 0.71
N ASP A 121 -8.14 -13.99 1.45
CA ASP A 121 -8.53 -15.39 1.68
C ASP A 121 -9.03 -16.06 0.39
N ALA A 122 -9.57 -15.28 -0.55
CA ALA A 122 -9.95 -15.73 -1.89
C ALA A 122 -8.75 -15.81 -2.86
N GLY A 123 -7.54 -15.50 -2.40
CA GLY A 123 -6.29 -15.63 -3.15
C GLY A 123 -5.96 -14.44 -4.04
N HIS A 124 -6.56 -13.28 -3.77
CA HIS A 124 -6.16 -12.00 -4.38
C HIS A 124 -4.88 -11.48 -3.72
N THR A 125 -4.08 -10.74 -4.49
CA THR A 125 -2.99 -9.92 -3.94
C THR A 125 -3.57 -8.56 -3.55
N LEU A 126 -3.28 -8.09 -2.35
CA LEU A 126 -3.81 -6.84 -1.81
C LEU A 126 -2.70 -5.79 -1.76
N VAL A 127 -2.99 -4.59 -2.28
CA VAL A 127 -2.06 -3.46 -2.30
C VAL A 127 -2.75 -2.21 -1.79
N SER A 128 -2.16 -1.52 -0.81
CA SER A 128 -2.66 -0.21 -0.38
C SER A 128 -1.63 0.66 0.32
N ASN A 129 -2.01 1.90 0.60
CA ASN A 129 -1.27 2.82 1.47
C ASN A 129 -1.98 2.98 2.81
N VAL A 130 -1.25 3.35 3.85
CA VAL A 130 -1.81 3.75 5.14
C VAL A 130 -1.02 4.93 5.71
N HIS A 131 -1.72 5.85 6.37
CA HIS A 131 -1.07 6.86 7.19
C HIS A 131 -0.94 6.32 8.61
N ALA A 132 0.29 6.09 9.03
CA ALA A 132 0.62 5.69 10.40
C ALA A 132 2.04 6.21 10.68
N ASP A 133 2.49 6.19 11.94
CA ASP A 133 3.88 6.46 12.32
C ASP A 133 4.70 5.18 12.63
N ASN A 134 4.04 4.05 12.88
CA ASN A 134 4.68 2.75 13.11
C ASN A 134 3.74 1.55 12.88
N LEU A 135 4.27 0.34 13.06
CA LEU A 135 3.52 -0.92 12.95
C LEU A 135 2.37 -1.03 13.95
N ASP A 136 2.57 -0.60 15.20
CA ASP A 136 1.55 -0.69 16.24
C ASP A 136 0.33 0.17 15.88
N GLU A 137 0.55 1.33 15.26
CA GLU A 137 -0.52 2.19 14.77
C GLU A 137 -1.25 1.58 13.56
N ILE A 138 -0.53 0.97 12.61
CA ILE A 138 -1.17 0.21 11.53
C ILE A 138 -2.06 -0.90 12.11
N HIS A 139 -1.53 -1.66 13.07
CA HIS A 139 -2.26 -2.74 13.72
C HIS A 139 -3.50 -2.21 14.46
N HIS A 140 -3.35 -1.14 15.24
CA HIS A 140 -4.46 -0.49 15.94
C HIS A 140 -5.56 -0.02 15.00
N GLN A 141 -5.19 0.62 13.88
CA GLN A 141 -6.16 1.06 12.88
C GLN A 141 -6.86 -0.13 12.21
N ILE A 142 -6.13 -1.14 11.76
CA ILE A 142 -6.68 -2.23 10.93
C ILE A 142 -7.40 -3.28 11.78
N VAL A 143 -6.77 -3.75 12.84
CA VAL A 143 -7.28 -4.84 13.69
C VAL A 143 -8.16 -4.28 14.80
N GLU A 144 -7.68 -3.34 15.60
CA GLU A 144 -8.43 -2.88 16.78
C GLU A 144 -9.59 -1.94 16.43
N THR A 145 -9.40 -1.04 15.47
CA THR A 145 -10.45 -0.07 15.08
C THR A 145 -11.39 -0.66 14.06
N ASN A 146 -10.87 -1.22 12.96
CA ASN A 146 -11.69 -1.75 11.87
C ASN A 146 -12.13 -3.20 12.05
N GLN A 147 -11.61 -3.90 13.08
CA GLN A 147 -11.98 -5.28 13.40
C GLN A 147 -11.65 -6.26 12.27
N VAL A 148 -10.57 -6.00 11.52
CA VAL A 148 -10.02 -7.01 10.61
C VAL A 148 -9.48 -8.17 11.45
N PRO A 149 -9.84 -9.43 11.13
CA PRO A 149 -9.25 -10.59 11.78
C PRO A 149 -7.72 -10.56 11.75
N GLU A 150 -7.09 -10.79 12.90
CA GLU A 150 -5.63 -10.84 13.06
C GLU A 150 -4.95 -11.74 12.01
N ALA A 151 -5.57 -12.86 11.66
CA ALA A 151 -5.06 -13.79 10.65
C ALA A 151 -4.99 -13.16 9.25
N GLN A 152 -5.97 -12.34 8.87
CA GLN A 152 -5.98 -11.63 7.58
C GLN A 152 -4.97 -10.49 7.57
N PHE A 153 -4.82 -9.76 8.68
CA PHE A 153 -3.77 -8.75 8.82
C PHE A 153 -2.38 -9.37 8.67
N ARG A 154 -2.11 -10.49 9.36
CA ARG A 154 -0.84 -11.23 9.27
C ARG A 154 -0.59 -11.88 7.91
N ALA A 155 -1.62 -12.02 7.08
CA ALA A 155 -1.48 -12.53 5.72
C ALA A 155 -0.90 -11.46 4.76
N ILE A 156 -0.88 -10.19 5.15
CA ILE A 156 -0.12 -9.16 4.44
C ILE A 156 1.37 -9.47 4.59
N ASN A 157 2.04 -9.72 3.48
CA ASN A 157 3.40 -10.25 3.48
C ASN A 157 4.45 -9.18 3.73
N LEU A 158 4.18 -7.94 3.30
CA LEU A 158 5.12 -6.83 3.41
C LEU A 158 4.42 -5.58 3.95
N LEU A 159 5.01 -5.00 5.00
CA LEU A 159 4.68 -3.65 5.47
C LEU A 159 5.91 -2.78 5.19
N VAL A 160 5.80 -1.93 4.18
CA VAL A 160 6.92 -1.12 3.67
C VAL A 160 6.80 0.28 4.23
N TRP A 161 7.82 0.73 4.96
CA TRP A 161 7.80 2.02 5.63
C TRP A 161 8.75 3.03 5.01
N SER A 162 8.24 4.20 4.65
CA SER A 162 9.05 5.34 4.25
C SER A 162 9.09 6.36 5.39
N GLY A 163 10.22 6.43 6.09
CA GLY A 163 10.49 7.38 7.16
C GLY A 163 11.93 7.85 7.11
N LYS A 164 12.27 8.95 7.80
CA LYS A 164 13.67 9.32 7.97
C LYS A 164 14.39 8.17 8.69
N PRO A 165 15.64 7.85 8.31
CA PRO A 165 16.43 6.88 9.07
C PRO A 165 16.45 7.32 10.53
N LEU A 166 16.31 6.36 11.46
CA LEU A 166 16.52 6.56 12.89
C LEU A 166 18.00 6.91 13.14
N LEU A 167 18.41 8.11 12.75
CA LEU A 167 19.73 8.65 13.07
C LEU A 167 19.67 9.16 14.51
N ASN A 168 20.28 8.39 15.42
CA ASN A 168 20.67 8.73 16.80
C ASN A 168 19.57 9.20 17.76
N THR A 169 18.98 8.26 18.49
CA THR A 169 18.79 8.43 19.95
C THR A 169 20.04 7.93 20.66
N THR A 170 21.12 8.71 20.62
CA THR A 170 22.14 8.58 21.67
C THR A 170 21.49 9.01 22.97
N HIS A 171 21.05 8.05 23.77
CA HIS A 171 20.87 8.26 25.19
C HIS A 171 22.22 8.71 25.76
N ASN A 172 22.37 10.00 26.01
CA ASN A 172 23.39 10.49 26.93
C ASN A 172 23.03 9.94 28.33
N CYS A 173 23.53 8.75 28.64
CA CYS A 173 23.76 8.35 30.02
C CYS A 173 24.93 9.19 30.53
N SER A 174 24.60 10.33 31.13
CA SER A 174 25.51 11.04 32.02
C SER A 174 25.66 10.20 33.29
N SER A 175 26.87 9.67 33.49
CA SER A 175 27.38 9.13 34.75
C SER A 175 27.46 10.19 35.84
#